data_AF-A0A1V2AVA4-F1
#
_entry.id   AF-A0A1V2AVA4-F1
#
_cell.length_a   1.000
_cell.length_b   1.000
_cell.length_c   1.000
_cell.angle_alpha   90.00
_cell.angle_beta   90.00
_cell.angle_gamma   90.00
#
_symmetry.space_group_name_H-M   'P 1'
#
loop_
_entity.id
_entity.type
_entity.pdbx_description
1 polymer ?
#
loop_
_entity_poly.entity_id
_entity_poly.type
_entity_poly.pdbx_seq_one_letter_code
_entity_poly.pdbx_strand_id
1 'polypeptide(L)'
;MFETLPGWRRGNGAAAAPSPVLGPIEIIHYHRPLTQEILQSQKIIKMRFYINYIVLSLLVFFIIMLYYGVSAGFDNYIPILALIGSFVLFVIATPILVYQYRLGVIIGSVGCMFIIPYSIFLLKEALDDGGFNRVVILAALPLLLLFFNLFGGIKLLLSKINDSKIRGRRSYKIFLSAFPLLLFVLYVAFYGKYWF
;
A
#
# COMPACT_ATOMS: atom_id res chain seq x y z
N MET A 1 -38.75 -40.01 14.64
CA MET A 1 -39.80 -40.69 15.41
C MET A 1 -39.96 -39.90 16.70
N PHE A 2 -41.18 -39.41 16.98
CA PHE A 2 -41.60 -38.51 18.08
C PHE A 2 -40.97 -37.08 18.03
N GLU A 3 -41.68 -35.97 18.16
CA GLU A 3 -43.08 -35.71 18.53
C GLU A 3 -43.49 -34.33 18.02
N THR A 4 -44.57 -34.27 17.24
CA THR A 4 -45.28 -33.05 16.91
C THR A 4 -46.19 -32.66 18.08
N LEU A 5 -45.97 -31.51 18.70
CA LEU A 5 -46.91 -30.98 19.70
C LEU A 5 -48.12 -30.33 19.01
N PRO A 6 -49.34 -30.74 19.36
CA PRO A 6 -50.56 -30.13 18.87
C PRO A 6 -51.04 -29.01 19.79
N GLY A 7 -51.72 -28.04 19.18
CA GLY A 7 -52.79 -27.30 19.85
C GLY A 7 -52.34 -26.15 20.73
N TRP A 8 -52.20 -24.96 20.12
CA TRP A 8 -52.47 -23.72 20.85
C TRP A 8 -53.73 -23.04 20.31
N ARG A 9 -54.61 -22.76 21.27
CA ARG A 9 -56.02 -22.45 21.16
C ARG A 9 -56.30 -21.18 20.36
N ARG A 10 -57.42 -21.25 19.62
CA ARG A 10 -58.21 -20.10 19.19
C ARG A 10 -58.59 -19.26 20.41
N GLY A 11 -57.98 -18.10 20.56
CA GLY A 11 -58.46 -17.01 21.39
C GLY A 11 -59.45 -16.18 20.60
N ASN A 12 -60.65 -16.06 21.15
CA ASN A 12 -61.81 -15.37 20.60
C ASN A 12 -61.55 -13.89 20.30
N GLY A 13 -62.36 -13.38 19.37
CA GLY A 13 -62.30 -12.02 18.84
C GLY A 13 -62.27 -10.94 19.90
N ALA A 14 -61.15 -10.22 19.95
CA ALA A 14 -61.15 -8.83 20.33
C ALA A 14 -61.55 -8.02 19.08
N ALA A 15 -62.61 -7.24 19.19
CA ALA A 15 -63.05 -6.32 18.16
C ALA A 15 -61.86 -5.48 17.68
N ALA A 16 -61.51 -5.62 16.39
CA ALA A 16 -60.46 -4.85 15.77
C ALA A 16 -60.85 -3.36 15.81
N ALA A 17 -60.22 -2.61 16.72
CA ALA A 17 -60.23 -1.16 16.64
C ALA A 17 -59.70 -0.76 15.25
N PRO A 18 -60.33 0.22 14.57
CA PRO A 18 -59.86 0.67 13.26
C PRO A 18 -58.40 1.09 13.39
N SER A 19 -57.52 0.36 12.72
CA SER A 19 -56.10 0.67 12.67
C SER A 19 -55.94 2.10 12.17
N PRO A 20 -55.22 2.98 12.88
CA PRO A 20 -54.93 4.31 12.38
C PRO A 20 -54.27 4.14 11.02
N VAL A 21 -54.88 4.73 9.98
CA VAL A 21 -54.30 4.82 8.66
C VAL A 21 -53.03 5.64 8.81
N LEU A 22 -51.92 4.96 9.07
CA LEU A 22 -50.58 5.52 8.99
C LEU A 22 -50.44 5.99 7.55
N GLY A 23 -50.59 7.30 7.36
CA GLY A 23 -50.20 7.95 6.11
C GLY A 23 -48.78 7.52 5.74
N PRO A 24 -48.42 7.57 4.45
CA PRO A 24 -47.13 7.09 3.97
C PRO A 24 -46.03 7.68 4.85
N ILE A 25 -45.43 6.83 5.67
CA ILE A 25 -44.28 7.18 6.49
C ILE A 25 -43.21 7.50 5.46
N GLU A 26 -42.94 8.80 5.25
CA GLU A 26 -41.73 9.23 4.58
C GLU A 26 -40.57 8.72 5.43
N ILE A 27 -40.06 7.55 5.07
CA ILE A 27 -38.80 7.04 5.59
C ILE A 27 -37.76 7.99 5.00
N ILE A 28 -37.47 9.07 5.73
CA ILE A 28 -36.39 9.97 5.40
C ILE A 28 -35.12 9.13 5.51
N HIS A 29 -34.61 8.71 4.35
CA HIS A 29 -33.39 7.91 4.20
C HIS A 29 -32.15 8.72 4.65
N TYR A 30 -32.00 8.94 5.95
CA TYR A 30 -30.80 9.49 6.58
C TYR A 30 -29.68 8.43 6.63
N HIS A 31 -29.17 7.99 5.48
CA HIS A 31 -28.18 6.91 5.46
C HIS A 31 -26.91 7.13 4.61
N ARG A 32 -26.53 8.38 4.30
CA ARG A 32 -25.49 8.61 3.26
C ARG A 32 -24.30 9.58 3.47
N PRO A 33 -24.01 10.20 4.62
CA PRO A 33 -22.75 10.95 4.76
C PRO A 33 -21.55 10.08 5.15
N LEU A 34 -21.71 9.11 6.07
CA LEU A 34 -20.58 8.38 6.67
C LEU A 34 -19.79 7.51 5.66
N THR A 35 -20.46 6.98 4.64
CA THR A 35 -19.83 6.09 3.66
C THR A 35 -18.91 6.82 2.68
N GLN A 36 -19.16 8.11 2.38
CA GLN A 36 -18.33 8.89 1.47
C GLN A 36 -17.01 9.32 2.13
N GLU A 37 -17.04 9.74 3.38
CA GLU A 37 -15.84 10.15 4.12
C GLU A 37 -14.86 8.99 4.34
N ILE A 38 -15.39 7.80 4.66
CA ILE A 38 -14.60 6.58 4.76
C ILE A 38 -13.95 6.25 3.40
N LEU A 39 -14.70 6.36 2.30
CA LEU A 39 -14.18 6.10 0.96
C LEU A 39 -13.05 7.07 0.56
N GLN A 40 -13.21 8.36 0.86
CA GLN A 40 -12.19 9.38 0.57
C GLN A 40 -10.92 9.15 1.39
N SER A 41 -11.07 8.86 2.69
CA SER A 41 -9.95 8.56 3.58
C SER A 41 -9.16 7.35 3.08
N GLN A 42 -9.86 6.30 2.65
CA GLN A 42 -9.25 5.10 2.07
C GLN A 42 -8.50 5.39 0.77
N LYS A 43 -9.06 6.26 -0.09
CA LYS A 43 -8.39 6.67 -1.34
C LYS A 43 -7.08 7.41 -1.06
N ILE A 44 -7.07 8.32 -0.10
CA ILE A 44 -5.88 9.09 0.29
C ILE A 44 -4.79 8.16 0.80
N ILE A 45 -5.14 7.21 1.69
CA ILE A 45 -4.18 6.24 2.24
C ILE A 45 -3.55 5.43 1.11
N LYS A 46 -4.36 4.89 0.18
CA LYS A 46 -3.86 4.09 -0.95
C LYS A 46 -2.88 4.88 -1.83
N MET A 47 -3.18 6.15 -2.12
CA MET A 47 -2.29 7.00 -2.91
C MET A 47 -0.98 7.34 -2.18
N ARG A 48 -1.00 7.51 -0.86
CA ARG A 48 0.21 7.75 -0.06
C ARG A 48 1.19 6.58 -0.17
N PHE A 49 0.71 5.34 -0.04
CA PHE A 49 1.58 4.16 -0.22
C PHE A 49 2.16 4.07 -1.61
N TYR A 50 1.35 4.34 -2.64
CA TYR A 50 1.81 4.35 -4.02
C TYR A 50 2.98 5.34 -4.22
N ILE A 51 2.81 6.59 -3.77
CA ILE A 51 3.84 7.63 -3.88
C ILE A 51 5.07 7.26 -3.04
N ASN A 52 4.87 6.79 -1.80
CA ASN A 52 5.97 6.41 -0.92
C ASN A 52 6.81 5.26 -1.47
N TYR A 53 6.19 4.27 -2.14
CA TYR A 53 6.94 3.17 -2.77
C TYR A 53 7.79 3.67 -3.93
N ILE A 54 7.26 4.57 -4.76
CA ILE A 54 8.03 5.22 -5.83
C ILE A 54 9.17 6.05 -5.26
N VAL A 55 8.89 6.90 -4.28
CA VAL A 55 9.91 7.78 -3.68
C VAL A 55 10.99 6.95 -2.98
N LEU A 56 10.61 5.94 -2.20
CA LEU A 56 11.57 5.07 -1.51
C LEU A 56 12.45 4.31 -2.51
N SER A 57 11.86 3.69 -3.53
CA SER A 57 12.62 2.93 -4.54
C SER A 57 13.59 3.83 -5.31
N LEU A 58 13.13 4.99 -5.80
CA LEU A 58 13.99 5.96 -6.49
C LEU A 58 15.10 6.49 -5.59
N LEU A 59 14.80 6.79 -4.32
CA LEU A 59 15.78 7.30 -3.37
C LEU A 59 16.85 6.25 -3.05
N VAL A 60 16.46 5.01 -2.76
CA VAL A 60 17.39 3.90 -2.49
C VAL A 60 18.25 3.62 -3.72
N PHE A 61 17.62 3.57 -4.89
CA PHE A 61 18.33 3.38 -6.16
C PHE A 61 19.35 4.50 -6.40
N PHE A 62 18.95 5.76 -6.20
CA PHE A 62 19.82 6.92 -6.37
C PHE A 62 21.00 6.92 -5.39
N ILE A 63 20.76 6.60 -4.12
CA ILE A 63 21.82 6.52 -3.10
C ILE A 63 22.81 5.40 -3.43
N ILE A 64 22.34 4.22 -3.82
CA ILE A 64 23.22 3.12 -4.23
C ILE A 64 24.08 3.54 -5.41
N MET A 65 23.48 4.17 -6.43
CA MET A 65 24.19 4.67 -7.61
C MET A 65 25.21 5.76 -7.28
N LEU A 66 24.94 6.63 -6.29
CA LEU A 66 25.88 7.66 -5.87
C LEU A 66 27.06 7.10 -5.05
N TYR A 67 26.78 6.21 -4.11
CA TYR A 67 27.80 5.70 -3.16
C TYR A 67 28.68 4.62 -3.78
N TYR A 68 28.06 3.66 -4.46
CA TYR A 68 28.75 2.49 -4.99
C TYR A 68 29.02 2.63 -6.51
N GLY A 69 28.42 3.62 -7.17
CA GLY A 69 28.49 3.71 -8.63
C GLY A 69 27.85 2.49 -9.32
N VAL A 70 28.00 2.42 -10.64
CA VAL A 70 27.64 1.22 -11.43
C VAL A 70 28.70 0.12 -11.28
N SER A 71 29.88 0.45 -10.75
CA SER A 71 31.11 -0.33 -10.92
C SER A 71 31.75 -0.86 -9.63
N ALA A 72 31.20 -0.64 -8.43
CA ALA A 72 31.83 -1.14 -7.18
C ALA A 72 31.84 -2.69 -7.03
N GLY A 73 31.38 -3.44 -8.04
CA GLY A 73 31.64 -4.87 -8.16
C GLY A 73 30.89 -5.76 -7.18
N PHE A 74 31.03 -7.07 -7.37
CA PHE A 74 30.37 -8.14 -6.62
C PHE A 74 30.95 -8.37 -5.21
N ASP A 75 31.85 -7.51 -4.73
CA ASP A 75 32.51 -7.69 -3.43
C ASP A 75 31.56 -7.46 -2.24
N ASN A 76 30.49 -6.69 -2.45
CA ASN A 76 29.44 -6.52 -1.44
C ASN A 76 28.06 -6.83 -2.03
N TYR A 77 27.42 -7.88 -1.53
CA TYR A 77 26.07 -8.28 -1.95
C TYR A 77 24.95 -7.43 -1.33
N ILE A 78 25.24 -6.64 -0.30
CA ILE A 78 24.23 -5.85 0.43
C ILE A 78 23.56 -4.79 -0.47
N PRO A 79 24.30 -3.95 -1.23
CA PRO A 79 23.70 -2.99 -2.16
C PRO A 79 22.92 -3.68 -3.28
N ILE A 80 23.37 -4.85 -3.76
CA ILE A 80 22.68 -5.64 -4.79
C ILE A 80 21.31 -6.09 -4.27
N LEU A 81 21.25 -6.59 -3.03
CA LEU A 81 20.00 -7.01 -2.40
C LEU A 81 19.01 -5.83 -2.26
N ALA A 82 19.51 -4.66 -1.85
CA ALA A 82 18.68 -3.47 -1.76
C ALA A 82 18.22 -2.95 -3.12
N LEU A 83 19.03 -3.11 -4.17
CA LEU A 83 18.66 -2.77 -5.54
C LEU A 83 17.55 -3.70 -6.06
N ILE A 84 17.64 -5.01 -5.76
CA ILE A 84 16.54 -5.96 -6.01
C ILE A 84 15.28 -5.54 -5.27
N GLY A 85 15.39 -5.18 -3.98
CA GLY A 85 14.26 -4.67 -3.19
C GLY A 85 13.62 -3.42 -3.79
N SER A 86 14.44 -2.46 -4.23
CA SER A 86 13.99 -1.25 -4.92
C SER A 86 13.27 -1.57 -6.23
N PHE A 87 13.82 -2.50 -7.03
CA PHE A 87 13.20 -2.98 -8.26
C PHE A 87 11.84 -3.63 -8.00
N VAL A 88 11.75 -4.51 -6.99
CA VAL A 88 10.49 -5.13 -6.57
C VAL A 88 9.47 -4.06 -6.17
N LEU A 89 9.87 -3.03 -5.43
CA LEU A 89 8.99 -1.93 -5.06
C LEU A 89 8.47 -1.13 -6.27
N PHE A 90 9.36 -0.79 -7.20
CA PHE A 90 9.07 0.11 -8.31
C PHE A 90 8.37 -0.57 -9.49
N VAL A 91 8.80 -1.76 -9.87
CA VAL A 91 8.32 -2.45 -11.08
C VAL A 91 7.16 -3.40 -10.78
N ILE A 92 7.15 -4.01 -9.61
CA ILE A 92 6.17 -5.05 -9.27
C ILE A 92 5.12 -4.52 -8.30
N ALA A 93 5.55 -4.05 -7.12
CA ALA A 93 4.63 -3.66 -6.06
C ALA A 93 3.78 -2.46 -6.47
N THR A 94 4.35 -1.42 -7.08
CA THR A 94 3.59 -0.20 -7.42
C THR A 94 2.46 -0.46 -8.44
N PRO A 95 2.71 -1.15 -9.57
CA PRO A 95 1.65 -1.51 -10.51
C PRO A 95 0.57 -2.41 -9.87
N ILE A 96 0.97 -3.42 -9.09
CA ILE A 96 0.02 -4.31 -8.42
C ILE A 96 -0.83 -3.53 -7.41
N LEU A 97 -0.26 -2.57 -6.69
CA LEU A 97 -0.94 -1.75 -5.68
C LEU A 97 -2.12 -0.95 -6.26
N VAL A 98 -2.09 -0.61 -7.55
CA VAL A 98 -3.18 0.07 -8.28
C VAL A 98 -4.39 -0.85 -8.52
N TYR A 99 -4.16 -2.14 -8.76
CA TYR A 99 -5.21 -3.12 -9.05
C TYR A 99 -5.68 -3.87 -7.81
N GLN A 100 -4.72 -4.37 -7.03
CA GLN A 100 -4.91 -5.21 -5.84
C GLN A 100 -4.07 -4.66 -4.69
N TYR A 101 -4.67 -3.74 -3.95
CA TYR A 101 -3.99 -2.97 -2.91
C TYR A 101 -3.32 -3.86 -1.84
N ARG A 102 -4.01 -4.88 -1.34
CA ARG A 102 -3.45 -5.81 -0.33
C ARG A 102 -2.23 -6.57 -0.84
N LEU A 103 -2.31 -7.16 -2.04
CA LEU A 103 -1.17 -7.85 -2.63
C LEU A 103 0.00 -6.90 -2.87
N GLY A 104 -0.28 -5.69 -3.35
CA GLY A 104 0.74 -4.65 -3.55
C GLY A 104 1.47 -4.30 -2.24
N VAL A 105 0.74 -4.19 -1.12
CA VAL A 105 1.33 -3.93 0.20
C VAL A 105 2.13 -5.12 0.72
N ILE A 106 1.66 -6.36 0.51
CA ILE A 106 2.40 -7.58 0.89
C ILE A 106 3.73 -7.65 0.11
N ILE A 107 3.66 -7.59 -1.22
CA ILE A 107 4.86 -7.62 -2.09
C ILE A 107 5.77 -6.44 -1.76
N GLY A 108 5.18 -5.26 -1.51
CA GLY A 108 5.92 -4.08 -1.11
C GLY A 108 6.66 -4.24 0.21
N SER A 109 6.05 -4.94 1.18
CA SER A 109 6.68 -5.23 2.47
C SER A 109 7.86 -6.19 2.30
N VAL A 110 7.75 -7.19 1.42
CA VAL A 110 8.88 -8.08 1.05
C VAL A 110 10.00 -7.29 0.39
N GLY A 111 9.67 -6.38 -0.55
CA GLY A 111 10.65 -5.47 -1.15
C GLY A 111 11.37 -4.60 -0.12
N CYS A 112 10.62 -4.08 0.87
CA CYS A 112 11.19 -3.31 1.97
C CYS A 112 12.16 -4.17 2.81
N MET A 113 11.84 -5.44 3.10
CA MET A 113 12.74 -6.34 3.84
C MET A 113 14.11 -6.51 3.18
N PHE A 114 14.17 -6.52 1.85
CA PHE A 114 15.46 -6.57 1.12
C PHE A 114 16.28 -5.28 1.24
N ILE A 115 15.64 -4.12 1.46
CA ILE A 115 16.30 -2.83 1.58
C ILE A 115 16.84 -2.59 3.00
N ILE A 116 16.20 -3.15 4.03
CA ILE A 116 16.55 -2.91 5.46
C ILE A 116 18.05 -3.12 5.75
N PRO A 117 18.68 -4.25 5.39
CA PRO A 117 20.08 -4.49 5.74
C PRO A 117 21.00 -3.40 5.21
N TYR A 118 20.77 -2.96 3.97
CA TYR A 118 21.52 -1.87 3.36
C TYR A 118 21.30 -0.53 4.06
N SER A 119 20.05 -0.16 4.35
CA SER A 119 19.77 1.12 5.02
C SER A 119 20.35 1.20 6.42
N ILE A 120 20.35 0.10 7.18
CA ILE A 120 20.99 0.03 8.51
C ILE A 120 22.50 0.15 8.38
N PHE A 121 23.10 -0.61 7.45
CA PHE A 121 24.54 -0.59 7.21
C PHE A 121 25.02 0.80 6.79
N LEU A 122 24.36 1.43 5.82
CA LEU A 122 24.67 2.78 5.35
C LEU A 122 24.56 3.83 6.47
N LEU A 123 23.53 3.73 7.32
CA LEU A 123 23.38 4.64 8.45
C LEU A 123 24.49 4.45 9.49
N LYS A 124 24.91 3.20 9.73
CA LYS A 124 26.02 2.90 10.64
C LYS A 124 27.33 3.49 10.11
N GLU A 125 27.68 3.23 8.85
CA GLU A 125 28.88 3.81 8.22
C GLU A 125 28.87 5.33 8.28
N ALA A 126 27.74 5.95 7.97
CA ALA A 126 27.59 7.41 8.03
C ALA A 126 27.78 7.99 9.43
N LEU A 127 27.45 7.24 10.50
CA LEU A 127 27.64 7.67 11.89
C LEU A 127 29.09 7.48 12.35
N ASP A 128 29.74 6.41 11.91
CA ASP A 128 31.14 6.10 12.23
C ASP A 128 32.10 7.13 11.60
N ASP A 129 31.75 7.72 10.46
CA ASP A 129 32.54 8.73 9.72
C ASP A 129 32.59 10.14 10.37
N GLY A 130 32.14 10.31 11.61
CA GLY A 130 32.42 11.53 12.39
C GLY A 130 31.23 12.42 12.74
N GLY A 131 30.08 11.84 13.07
CA GLY A 131 28.96 12.55 13.70
C GLY A 131 27.91 13.11 12.74
N PHE A 132 26.97 13.89 13.28
CA PHE A 132 25.73 14.29 12.58
C PHE A 132 25.99 15.27 11.42
N ASN A 133 26.23 14.75 10.21
CA ASN A 133 26.46 15.51 8.98
C ASN A 133 25.30 15.31 7.96
N ARG A 134 25.29 16.07 6.86
CA ARG A 134 24.33 15.97 5.74
C ARG A 134 24.21 14.55 5.18
N VAL A 135 25.31 13.80 5.20
CA VAL A 135 25.37 12.39 4.81
C VAL A 135 24.50 11.51 5.71
N VAL A 136 24.54 11.71 7.03
CA VAL A 136 23.70 10.97 7.99
C VAL A 136 22.22 11.23 7.73
N ILE A 137 21.84 12.48 7.43
CA ILE A 137 20.46 12.83 7.09
C ILE A 137 20.01 12.11 5.81
N LEU A 138 20.88 12.09 4.79
CA LEU A 138 20.59 11.39 3.53
C LEU A 138 20.47 9.87 3.72
N ALA A 139 21.32 9.27 4.56
CA ALA A 139 21.28 7.85 4.89
C ALA A 139 20.07 7.47 5.77
N ALA A 140 19.65 8.34 6.67
CA ALA A 140 18.50 8.12 7.54
C ALA A 140 17.15 8.24 6.81
N LEU A 141 17.08 9.03 5.74
CA LEU A 141 15.83 9.30 5.02
C LEU A 141 15.18 8.04 4.42
N PRO A 142 15.89 7.17 3.67
CA PRO A 142 15.35 5.89 3.20
C PRO A 142 14.87 5.01 4.36
N LEU A 143 15.62 4.97 5.46
CA LEU A 143 15.29 4.14 6.61
C LEU A 143 13.96 4.60 7.26
N LEU A 144 13.76 5.91 7.43
CA LEU A 144 12.51 6.48 7.95
C LEU A 144 11.32 6.18 7.04
N LEU A 145 11.48 6.35 5.72
CA LEU A 145 10.46 6.01 4.72
C LEU A 145 10.12 4.51 4.76
N LEU A 146 11.14 3.66 4.92
CA LEU A 146 11.00 2.22 5.00
C LEU A 146 10.19 1.82 6.24
N PHE A 147 10.52 2.36 7.42
CA PHE A 147 9.73 2.15 8.63
C PHE A 147 8.29 2.62 8.48
N PHE A 148 8.07 3.82 7.91
CA PHE A 148 6.72 4.32 7.66
C PHE A 148 5.91 3.37 6.78
N ASN A 149 6.52 2.84 5.72
CA ASN A 149 5.91 1.88 4.81
C ASN A 149 5.63 0.52 5.48
N LEU A 150 6.56 0.00 6.28
CA LEU A 150 6.37 -1.28 6.97
C LEU A 150 5.32 -1.19 8.08
N PHE A 151 5.44 -0.23 9.00
CA PHE A 151 4.47 -0.06 10.09
C PHE A 151 3.08 0.26 9.54
N GLY A 152 3.00 1.15 8.56
CA GLY A 152 1.75 1.45 7.90
C GLY A 152 1.17 0.24 7.17
N GLY A 153 2.01 -0.53 6.46
CA GLY A 153 1.61 -1.72 5.73
C GLY A 153 1.07 -2.81 6.65
N ILE A 154 1.77 -3.12 7.74
CA ILE A 154 1.33 -4.09 8.75
C ILE A 154 0.01 -3.65 9.38
N LYS A 155 -0.09 -2.40 9.85
CA LYS A 155 -1.32 -1.86 10.45
C LYS A 155 -2.50 -1.99 9.50
N LEU A 156 -2.27 -1.75 8.22
CA LEU A 156 -3.29 -1.81 7.20
C LEU A 156 -3.68 -3.25 6.82
N LEU A 157 -2.73 -4.17 6.79
CA LEU A 157 -3.00 -5.60 6.57
C LEU A 157 -3.79 -6.23 7.73
N LEU A 158 -3.52 -5.79 8.97
CA LEU A 158 -4.25 -6.23 10.16
C LEU A 158 -5.65 -5.62 10.23
N SER A 159 -5.85 -4.43 9.67
CA SER A 159 -7.16 -3.81 9.63
C SER A 159 -8.06 -4.57 8.66
N LYS A 160 -9.23 -5.04 9.11
CA LYS A 160 -10.28 -5.64 8.27
C LYS A 160 -10.96 -4.62 7.34
N ILE A 161 -10.20 -3.71 6.74
CA ILE A 161 -10.69 -2.80 5.71
C ILE A 161 -11.11 -3.67 4.54
N ASN A 162 -12.41 -3.67 4.24
CA ASN A 162 -12.96 -4.38 3.08
C ASN A 162 -12.18 -4.01 1.82
N ASP A 163 -11.92 -5.01 0.97
CA ASP A 163 -11.24 -4.92 -0.33
C ASP A 163 -12.09 -4.15 -1.36
N SER A 164 -12.41 -2.90 -1.01
CA SER A 164 -13.00 -1.94 -1.90
C SER A 164 -11.97 -1.67 -3.00
N LYS A 165 -12.19 -2.33 -4.15
CA LYS A 165 -11.48 -2.03 -5.39
C LYS A 165 -11.52 -0.52 -5.59
N ILE A 166 -10.36 0.09 -5.84
CA ILE A 166 -10.30 1.54 -6.14
C ILE A 166 -11.22 1.78 -7.34
N ARG A 167 -12.36 2.44 -7.11
CA ARG A 167 -13.34 2.78 -8.14
C ARG A 167 -12.81 4.00 -8.90
N GLY A 168 -11.87 3.75 -9.81
CA GLY A 168 -11.28 4.74 -10.70
C GLY A 168 -11.51 4.34 -12.15
N ARG A 169 -11.46 5.32 -13.06
CA ARG A 169 -11.53 5.07 -14.51
C ARG A 169 -10.42 4.11 -14.92
N ARG A 170 -10.74 3.11 -15.75
CA ARG A 170 -9.79 2.06 -16.19
C ARG A 170 -8.52 2.66 -16.80
N SER A 171 -8.65 3.73 -17.59
CA SER A 171 -7.53 4.41 -18.24
C SER A 171 -6.49 4.97 -17.27
N TYR A 172 -6.94 5.57 -16.15
CA TYR A 172 -6.03 6.13 -15.15
C TYR A 172 -5.18 5.05 -14.47
N LYS A 173 -5.76 3.86 -14.23
CA LYS A 173 -5.02 2.73 -13.68
C LYS A 173 -3.93 2.23 -14.61
N ILE A 174 -4.25 2.15 -15.90
CA ILE A 174 -3.28 1.73 -16.94
C ILE A 174 -2.14 2.75 -17.02
N PHE A 175 -2.46 4.05 -16.99
CA PHE A 175 -1.43 5.09 -17.04
C PHE A 175 -0.50 5.03 -15.82
N LEU A 176 -1.05 4.89 -14.61
CA LEU A 176 -0.26 4.74 -13.38
C LEU A 176 0.61 3.48 -13.38
N SER A 177 0.07 2.33 -13.80
CA SER A 177 0.85 1.08 -13.82
C SER A 177 1.91 1.07 -14.92
N ALA A 178 1.63 1.70 -16.07
CA ALA A 178 2.57 1.80 -17.17
C ALA A 178 3.73 2.77 -16.86
N PHE A 179 3.52 3.78 -16.02
CA PHE A 179 4.53 4.80 -15.76
C PHE A 179 5.85 4.24 -15.14
N PRO A 180 5.82 3.45 -14.05
CA PRO A 180 7.04 2.82 -13.52
C PRO A 180 7.70 1.86 -14.51
N LEU A 181 6.90 1.09 -15.26
CA LEU A 181 7.41 0.17 -16.28
C LEU A 181 8.12 0.92 -17.41
N LEU A 182 7.53 2.01 -17.89
CA LEU A 182 8.10 2.83 -18.96
C LEU A 182 9.38 3.52 -18.50
N LEU A 183 9.43 4.05 -17.27
CA LEU A 183 10.65 4.59 -16.67
C LEU A 183 11.75 3.53 -16.55
N PHE A 184 11.40 2.30 -16.15
CA PHE A 184 12.36 1.21 -16.08
C PHE A 184 12.92 0.84 -17.47
N VAL A 185 12.05 0.73 -18.49
CA VAL A 185 12.49 0.46 -19.86
C VAL A 185 13.40 1.57 -20.39
N LEU A 186 13.05 2.84 -20.16
CA LEU A 186 13.90 3.98 -20.55
C LEU A 186 15.25 3.93 -19.84
N TYR A 187 15.27 3.61 -18.56
CA TYR A 187 16.51 3.47 -17.80
C TYR A 187 17.43 2.40 -18.42
N VAL A 188 16.90 1.20 -18.69
CA VAL A 188 17.68 0.12 -19.33
C VAL A 188 18.14 0.52 -20.73
N ALA A 189 17.30 1.20 -21.52
CA ALA A 189 17.65 1.62 -22.88
C ALA A 189 18.79 2.65 -22.91
N PHE A 190 18.81 3.62 -21.98
CA PHE A 190 19.84 4.66 -21.93
C PHE A 190 21.11 4.22 -21.20
N TYR A 191 20.97 3.47 -20.11
CA TYR A 191 22.09 3.13 -19.24
C TYR A 191 22.62 1.71 -19.41
N GLY A 192 21.86 0.81 -20.04
CA GLY A 192 22.28 -0.57 -20.27
C GLY A 192 23.55 -0.70 -21.11
N LYS A 193 23.87 0.32 -21.94
CA LYS A 193 25.15 0.36 -22.67
C LYS A 193 26.37 0.45 -21.74
N TYR A 194 26.24 1.03 -20.55
CA TYR A 194 27.35 1.15 -19.60
C TYR A 194 27.51 -0.10 -18.72
N TRP A 195 26.66 -1.12 -18.90
CA TRP A 195 26.69 -2.35 -18.13
C TRP A 195 27.49 -3.47 -18.82
N PHE A 196 27.83 -3.30 -20.11
CA PHE A 196 28.63 -4.21 -20.93
C PHE A 196 29.89 -3.49 -21.43
#